data_AF-A0AAV5J4F4-F1
#
_entry.id   AF-A0AAV5J4F4-F1
#
_cell.length_a   1.000
_cell.length_b   1.000
_cell.length_c   1.000
_cell.angle_alpha   90.00
_cell.angle_beta   90.00
_cell.angle_gamma   90.00
#
_symmetry.space_group_name_H-M   'P 1'
#
loop_
_entity.id
_entity.type
_entity.pdbx_description
1 polymer ?
#
loop_
_entity_poly.entity_id
_entity_poly.type
_entity_poly.pdbx_seq_one_letter_code
_entity_poly.pdbx_strand_id
1 'polypeptide(L)' 'MAGIKVHGAVYSTATQRVSACLYEKEVEFELVPVDMSTGAHKQQPFLSLNVSMN' A
#
# COMPACT_ATOMS: atom_id res chain seq x y z
N MET A 1 16.76 0.34 -9.73
CA MET A 1 16.13 1.50 -9.06
C MET A 1 14.94 0.99 -8.29
N ALA A 2 14.72 1.43 -7.05
CA ALA A 2 13.58 0.93 -6.26
C ALA A 2 12.28 1.56 -6.79
N GLY A 3 11.38 0.75 -7.35
CA GLY A 3 10.07 1.19 -7.84
C GLY A 3 9.11 1.53 -6.70
N ILE A 4 8.00 2.19 -7.02
CA ILE A 4 6.94 2.50 -6.05
C ILE A 4 6.28 1.21 -5.58
N LYS A 5 6.13 1.04 -4.25
CA LYS A 5 5.37 -0.06 -3.65
C LYS A 5 4.12 0.47 -2.96
N VAL A 6 2.97 -0.09 -3.30
CA VAL A 6 1.70 0.20 -2.64
C VAL A 6 1.39 -0.95 -1.70
N HIS A 7 1.43 -0.70 -0.39
CA HIS A 7 1.10 -1.71 0.61
C HIS A 7 -0.37 -1.61 0.99
N GLY A 8 -1.16 -2.66 0.72
CA GLY A 8 -2.58 -2.68 1.07
C GLY A 8 -3.34 -3.87 0.52
N ALA A 9 -4.66 -3.86 0.70
CA ALA A 9 -5.55 -4.89 0.18
C ALA A 9 -6.22 -4.43 -1.13
N VAL A 10 -6.30 -5.30 -2.14
CA VAL A 10 -6.89 -4.99 -3.46
C VAL A 10 -8.33 -4.48 -3.36
N TYR A 11 -9.10 -4.98 -2.39
CA TYR A 11 -10.50 -4.59 -2.16
C TYR A 11 -10.64 -3.30 -1.35
N SER A 12 -9.56 -2.74 -0.80
CA SER A 12 -9.60 -1.48 -0.05
C SER A 12 -9.81 -0.31 -1.01
N THR A 13 -10.81 0.52 -0.73
CA THR A 13 -11.08 1.74 -1.50
C THR A 13 -9.89 2.71 -1.45
N ALA A 14 -9.14 2.75 -0.35
CA ALA A 14 -7.94 3.58 -0.24
C ALA A 14 -6.80 3.07 -1.14
N THR A 15 -6.60 1.75 -1.21
CA THR A 15 -5.61 1.14 -2.10
C THR A 15 -6.00 1.35 -3.56
N GLN A 16 -7.27 1.15 -3.91
CA GLN A 16 -7.78 1.39 -5.26
C GLN A 16 -7.59 2.85 -5.72
N ARG A 17 -7.83 3.83 -4.84
CA ARG A 17 -7.60 5.24 -5.15
C ARG A 17 -6.13 5.52 -5.51
N VAL A 18 -5.19 5.01 -4.73
CA VAL A 18 -3.76 5.18 -5.01
C VAL A 18 -3.39 4.49 -6.33
N SER A 19 -3.83 3.26 -6.54
CA SER A 19 -3.60 2.52 -7.78
C SER A 19 -4.16 3.25 -9.00
N ALA A 20 -5.38 3.79 -8.92
CA ALA A 20 -5.99 4.56 -10.01
C ALA A 20 -5.13 5.79 -10.37
N CYS A 21 -4.67 6.56 -9.37
CA CYS A 21 -3.78 7.69 -9.62
C CYS A 21 -2.45 7.26 -10.27
N LEU A 22 -1.86 6.14 -9.86
CA LEU A 22 -0.62 5.64 -10.44
C LEU A 22 -0.81 5.20 -11.90
N TYR A 23 -1.92 4.53 -12.20
CA TYR A 23 -2.30 4.19 -13.58
C TYR A 23 -2.54 5.44 -14.43
N GLU A 24 -3.28 6.43 -13.93
CA GLU A 24 -3.52 7.71 -14.63
C GLU A 24 -2.25 8.49 -14.93
N LYS A 25 -1.18 8.26 -14.15
CA LYS A 25 0.13 8.89 -14.32
C LYS A 25 1.11 8.03 -15.11
N GLU A 26 0.69 6.84 -15.57
CA GLU A 26 1.54 5.87 -16.25
C GLU A 26 2.81 5.53 -15.45
N VAL A 27 2.69 5.48 -14.11
CA VAL A 27 3.79 5.17 -13.20
C VAL A 27 3.74 3.69 -12.84
N GLU A 28 4.81 2.96 -13.15
CA GLU A 28 4.96 1.57 -12.72
C GLU A 28 5.03 1.45 -11.19
N PHE A 29 4.27 0.50 -10.65
CA PHE A 29 4.26 0.21 -9.23
C PHE A 29 4.02 -1.28 -8.96
N GLU A 30 4.46 -1.72 -7.79
CA GLU A 30 4.18 -3.05 -7.25
C GLU A 30 3.11 -2.94 -6.17
N LEU A 31 2.04 -3.74 -6.28
CA LEU A 31 1.12 -3.91 -5.17
C LEU A 31 1.67 -4.99 -4.23
N VAL A 32 1.93 -4.62 -2.98
CA VAL A 32 2.33 -5.53 -1.90
C VAL A 32 1.09 -5.84 -1.05
N PRO A 33 0.52 -7.05 -1.15
CA PRO A 33 -0.70 -7.40 -0.44
C PRO A 33 -0.51 -7.34 1.08
N VAL A 34 -1.47 -6.72 1.77
CA VAL A 34 -1.54 -6.73 3.24
C VAL A 34 -2.80 -7.49 3.64
N ASP A 35 -2.62 -8.59 4.36
CA ASP A 35 -3.73 -9.38 4.87
C ASP A 35 -4.39 -8.68 6.07
N MET A 36 -5.55 -8.10 5.81
CA MET A 36 -6.30 -7.41 6.85
C MET A 36 -6.99 -8.38 7.81
N SER A 37 -7.26 -9.62 7.38
CA SER A 37 -7.98 -10.63 8.18
C SER A 37 -7.15 -11.15 9.35
N THR A 38 -5.84 -11.26 9.15
CA THR A 38 -4.86 -11.61 10.20
C THR A 38 -4.40 -10.41 11.03
N GLY A 39 -4.89 -9.20 10.71
CA GLY A 39 -4.46 -7.98 11.39
C GLY A 39 -3.03 -7.55 11.03
N ALA A 40 -2.47 -8.00 9.89
CA ALA A 40 -1.08 -7.71 9.51
C ALA A 40 -0.77 -6.21 9.46
N HIS A 41 -1.75 -5.38 9.09
CA HIS A 41 -1.68 -3.91 9.09
C HIS A 41 -1.52 -3.27 10.50
N LYS A 42 -1.55 -4.05 11.57
CA LYS A 42 -1.30 -3.63 12.95
C LYS A 42 0.01 -4.17 13.51
N GLN A 43 0.74 -4.97 12.74
CA GLN A 43 1.99 -5.57 13.17
C GLN A 43 3.17 -4.67 12.81
N GLN A 44 4.27 -4.78 13.56
CA GLN A 44 5.47 -3.95 13.38
C GLN A 44 5.95 -3.83 11.92
N PRO A 45 6.01 -4.90 11.11
CA PRO A 45 6.44 -4.78 9.71
C PRO A 45 5.66 -3.75 8.89
N PHE A 46 4.36 -3.59 9.16
CA PHE A 46 3.53 -2.60 8.48
C PHE A 46 3.51 -1.25 9.21
N LEU A 47 3.48 -1.24 10.54
CA LEU A 47 3.52 -0.01 11.33
C LEU A 47 4.79 0.80 11.08
N SER A 48 5.93 0.15 10.86
CA SER A 48 7.19 0.82 10.51
C SER A 48 7.17 1.54 9.15
N LEU A 49 6.23 1.18 8.26
CA LEU A 49 6.04 1.83 6.97
C LEU A 49 5.09 3.02 7.05
N ASN A 50 4.12 2.96 7.98
CA ASN A 50 3.09 3.96 8.16
C ASN A 50 3.37 4.80 9.41
N VAL A 51 4.51 5.47 9.40
CA VAL A 51 4.89 6.37 10.48
C VAL A 51 4.05 7.64 10.32
N SER A 52 3.06 7.82 11.18
CA SER A 52 2.43 9.11 11.42
C SER A 52 3.55 10.13 11.62
N MET A 53 3.62 11.17 10.76
CA MET A 53 4.53 12.29 10.92
C MET A 53 4.54 12.72 12.39
N ASN A 54 5.69 12.55 13.04
CA ASN A 54 6.01 13.18 14.29
C ASN A 54 7.06 14.26 14.03
#